data_AF-A0A2R6BC66-F1
#
_entry.id   AF-A0A2R6BC66-F1
#
_cell.length_a   1.000
_cell.length_b   1.000
_cell.length_c   1.000
_cell.angle_alpha   90.00
_cell.angle_beta   90.00
_cell.angle_gamma   90.00
#
_symmetry.space_group_name_H-M   'P 1'
#
loop_
_entity.id
_entity.type
_entity.pdbx_description
1 polymer ?
#
loop_
_entity_poly.entity_id
_entity_poly.type
_entity_poly.pdbx_seq_one_letter_code
_entity_poly.pdbx_strand_id
1 'polypeptide(L)'
;MRIAAVETEQCRPEKCDNLCIRVCPVERTKPETIVIDKTTGKAKIDENLCIGCGICVNKCPFSAISVLNLPDEWSTTVVHKYPTSGFVLFWLPTPKKGSVLGIIGKNGAGKTTALKILSGELIPNLGSDNNATKSVVDFFRGKELQRYFSGLYSGNLRVAVKPQYLDQLRTQQTVKEYLDGKLGSPLIDEFSLSSVLSSRLDELSGGELQKVVIVKTIESEADAYFFDEPASFLDVKDRLIMGKAVRRLASLGKYVLVVEHDLVVLDYLADYITIVYGEPGAYGYVSNYYGVRNGINYMLLGYLPDINMRLRADQIVFYKHAAKAFIQSEEAFSWGAMSVSYDNGFKLTIQPGVAYNGKVVCILGENGVGKT
;
A
#
# COMPACT_ATOMS: atom_id res chain seq x y z
N MET A 1 2.77 3.91 -26.33
CA MET A 1 4.06 3.35 -25.89
C MET A 1 3.88 1.89 -25.51
N ARG A 2 4.94 1.10 -25.47
CA ARG A 2 4.87 -0.31 -25.05
C ARG A 2 5.65 -0.48 -23.76
N ILE A 3 5.06 -1.19 -22.80
CA ILE A 3 5.76 -1.61 -21.59
C ILE A 3 5.86 -3.12 -21.64
N ALA A 4 7.06 -3.63 -21.38
CA ALA A 4 7.29 -5.03 -21.16
C ALA A 4 7.91 -5.21 -19.77
N ALA A 5 7.15 -5.77 -18.85
CA ALA A 5 7.58 -6.03 -17.48
C ALA A 5 7.78 -7.54 -17.27
N VAL A 6 8.77 -7.89 -16.46
CA VAL A 6 9.09 -9.28 -16.12
C VAL A 6 9.19 -9.41 -14.62
N GLU A 7 8.30 -10.20 -14.02
CA GLU A 7 8.33 -10.48 -12.60
C GLU A 7 9.49 -11.43 -12.27
N THR A 8 10.54 -10.89 -11.64
CA THR A 8 11.79 -11.61 -11.36
C THR A 8 11.60 -12.84 -10.48
N GLU A 9 10.65 -12.78 -9.54
CA GLU A 9 10.32 -13.88 -8.61
C GLU A 9 9.64 -15.06 -9.31
N GLN A 10 8.80 -14.78 -10.31
CA GLN A 10 8.07 -15.80 -11.05
C GLN A 10 8.89 -16.33 -12.25
N CYS A 11 9.77 -15.51 -12.81
CA CYS A 11 10.55 -15.85 -13.98
C CYS A 11 11.59 -16.94 -13.65
N ARG A 12 11.42 -18.13 -14.25
CA ARG A 12 12.34 -19.27 -14.12
C ARG A 12 12.81 -19.78 -15.48
N PRO A 13 13.77 -19.10 -16.13
CA PRO A 13 14.21 -19.43 -17.49
C PRO A 13 14.75 -20.87 -17.64
N GLU A 14 15.41 -21.41 -16.61
CA GLU A 14 15.90 -22.79 -16.56
C GLU A 14 14.78 -23.84 -16.64
N LYS A 15 13.60 -23.54 -16.09
CA LYS A 15 12.46 -24.49 -16.05
C LYS A 15 11.58 -24.44 -17.30
N CYS A 16 11.58 -23.33 -18.02
CA CYS A 16 10.84 -23.19 -19.28
C CYS A 16 11.75 -23.21 -20.51
N ASP A 17 13.06 -23.39 -20.32
CA ASP A 17 14.06 -23.43 -21.38
C ASP A 17 13.93 -22.23 -22.33
N ASN A 18 13.94 -21.03 -21.73
CA ASN A 18 13.86 -19.73 -22.42
C ASN A 18 12.71 -19.62 -23.44
N LEU A 19 11.54 -20.22 -23.13
CA LEU A 19 10.41 -20.33 -24.06
C LEU A 19 10.01 -18.98 -24.70
N CYS A 20 10.07 -17.89 -23.93
CA CYS A 20 9.73 -16.54 -24.41
C CYS A 20 10.56 -16.10 -25.63
N ILE A 21 11.86 -16.43 -25.67
CA ILE A 21 12.76 -16.12 -26.79
C ILE A 21 12.35 -16.94 -28.02
N ARG A 22 12.12 -18.25 -27.85
CA ARG A 22 11.81 -19.18 -28.95
C ARG A 22 10.47 -18.91 -29.63
N VAL A 23 9.47 -18.47 -28.86
CA VAL A 23 8.13 -18.18 -29.38
C VAL A 23 7.97 -16.75 -29.89
N CYS A 24 8.93 -15.87 -29.64
CA CYS A 24 8.86 -14.48 -30.08
C CYS A 24 8.99 -14.39 -31.60
N PRO A 25 7.99 -13.86 -32.33
CA PRO A 25 8.08 -13.74 -33.78
C PRO A 25 9.10 -12.68 -34.20
N VAL A 26 9.26 -11.63 -33.39
CA VAL A 26 10.19 -10.52 -33.68
C VAL A 26 11.62 -11.00 -33.57
N GLU A 27 11.94 -11.85 -32.60
CA GLU A 27 13.27 -12.43 -32.40
C GLU A 27 13.81 -13.13 -33.66
N ARG A 28 12.93 -13.73 -34.47
CA ARG A 28 13.30 -14.35 -35.75
C ARG A 28 13.77 -13.37 -36.81
N THR A 29 13.35 -12.11 -36.71
CA THR A 29 13.60 -11.05 -37.70
C THR A 29 14.54 -9.96 -37.18
N LYS A 30 14.52 -9.70 -35.87
CA LYS A 30 15.35 -8.75 -35.13
C LYS A 30 15.83 -9.48 -33.87
N PRO A 31 17.00 -10.13 -33.94
CA PRO A 31 17.61 -10.76 -32.78
C PRO A 31 17.81 -9.74 -31.65
N GLU A 32 17.83 -10.22 -30.40
CA GLU A 32 17.95 -9.42 -29.18
C GLU A 32 16.69 -8.67 -28.75
N THR A 33 15.51 -9.03 -29.28
CA THR A 33 14.23 -8.50 -28.76
C THR A 33 13.96 -9.00 -27.34
N ILE A 34 14.31 -10.25 -27.04
CA ILE A 34 14.26 -10.81 -25.70
C ILE A 34 15.61 -11.46 -25.38
N VAL A 35 16.27 -10.97 -24.33
CA VAL A 35 17.57 -11.47 -23.88
C VAL A 35 17.48 -11.99 -22.45
N ILE A 36 18.39 -12.89 -22.07
CA ILE A 36 18.60 -13.21 -20.66
C ILE A 36 19.61 -12.23 -20.10
N ASP A 37 19.16 -11.41 -19.16
CA ASP A 37 20.01 -10.46 -18.46
C ASP A 37 21.06 -11.23 -17.65
N LYS A 38 22.34 -10.96 -17.92
CA LYS A 38 23.47 -11.70 -17.34
C LYS A 38 23.62 -11.48 -15.83
N THR A 39 23.09 -10.38 -15.31
CA THR A 39 23.20 -10.01 -13.89
C THR A 39 22.09 -10.67 -13.08
N THR A 40 20.87 -10.66 -13.60
CA THR A 40 19.70 -11.22 -12.88
C THR A 40 19.42 -12.67 -13.23
N GLY A 41 19.94 -13.15 -14.36
CA GLY A 41 19.61 -14.47 -14.92
C GLY A 41 18.16 -14.57 -15.39
N LYS A 42 17.45 -13.44 -15.56
CA LYS A 42 16.03 -13.38 -15.94
C LYS A 42 15.86 -12.89 -17.36
N ALA A 43 14.69 -13.17 -17.95
CA ALA A 43 14.33 -12.59 -19.25
C ALA A 43 14.18 -11.07 -19.14
N LYS A 44 14.68 -10.35 -20.15
CA LYS A 44 14.55 -8.91 -20.33
C LYS A 44 14.08 -8.66 -21.76
N ILE A 45 13.06 -7.82 -21.91
CA ILE A 45 12.41 -7.53 -23.20
C ILE A 45 12.75 -6.10 -23.62
N ASP A 46 13.23 -5.92 -24.84
CA ASP A 46 13.43 -4.60 -25.42
C ASP A 46 12.10 -4.02 -25.93
N GLU A 47 11.65 -2.93 -25.32
CA GLU A 47 10.38 -2.26 -25.62
C GLU A 47 10.36 -1.56 -26.99
N ASN A 48 11.52 -1.18 -27.52
CA ASN A 48 11.64 -0.54 -28.84
C ASN A 48 11.51 -1.58 -29.96
N LEU A 49 12.02 -2.79 -29.73
CA LEU A 49 11.94 -3.90 -30.69
C LEU A 49 10.61 -4.65 -30.60
N CYS A 50 10.09 -4.85 -29.39
CA CYS A 50 8.86 -5.60 -29.15
C CYS A 50 7.65 -4.94 -29.86
N ILE A 51 6.91 -5.72 -30.64
CA ILE A 51 5.70 -5.23 -31.35
C ILE A 51 4.41 -5.34 -30.53
N GLY A 52 4.46 -5.87 -29.30
CA GLY A 52 3.29 -5.99 -28.44
C GLY A 52 2.31 -7.11 -28.82
N CYS A 53 2.77 -8.17 -29.51
CA CYS A 53 1.90 -9.26 -29.99
C CYS A 53 1.35 -10.19 -28.89
N GLY A 54 1.90 -10.14 -27.67
CA GLY A 54 1.42 -10.94 -26.52
C GLY A 54 1.70 -12.44 -26.57
N ILE A 55 2.42 -12.95 -27.58
CA ILE A 55 2.69 -14.40 -27.71
C ILE A 55 3.53 -14.92 -26.53
N CYS A 56 4.58 -14.20 -26.13
CA CYS A 56 5.40 -14.57 -24.98
C CYS A 56 4.64 -14.54 -23.65
N VAL A 57 3.67 -13.63 -23.50
CA VAL A 57 2.78 -13.53 -22.33
C VAL A 57 1.93 -14.81 -22.25
N ASN A 58 1.20 -15.13 -23.32
CA ASN A 58 0.29 -16.29 -23.36
C ASN A 58 1.01 -17.64 -23.26
N LYS A 59 2.28 -17.71 -23.66
CA LYS A 59 3.08 -18.95 -23.62
C LYS A 59 3.91 -19.10 -22.36
N CYS A 60 4.03 -18.08 -21.52
CA CYS A 60 4.82 -18.17 -20.29
C CYS A 60 4.12 -19.10 -19.27
N PRO A 61 4.71 -20.25 -18.89
CA PRO A 61 4.06 -21.18 -17.97
C PRO A 61 4.00 -20.65 -16.52
N PHE A 62 4.73 -19.57 -16.24
CA PHE A 62 4.80 -18.95 -14.92
C PHE A 62 4.05 -17.62 -14.85
N SER A 63 3.39 -17.19 -15.94
CA SER A 63 2.72 -15.87 -16.02
C SER A 63 3.63 -14.69 -15.64
N ALA A 64 4.94 -14.84 -15.81
CA ALA A 64 5.95 -13.89 -15.34
C ALA A 64 6.18 -12.70 -16.28
N ILE A 65 5.45 -12.57 -17.38
CA ILE A 65 5.68 -11.56 -18.42
C ILE A 65 4.37 -10.81 -18.66
N SER A 66 4.44 -9.48 -18.62
CA SER A 66 3.34 -8.59 -19.01
C SER A 66 3.80 -7.69 -20.15
N VAL A 67 3.03 -7.63 -21.24
CA VAL A 67 3.28 -6.72 -22.37
C VAL A 67 2.04 -5.90 -22.65
N LEU A 68 2.17 -4.59 -22.51
CA LEU A 68 1.06 -3.65 -22.51
C LEU A 68 1.26 -2.57 -23.56
N ASN A 69 0.19 -2.29 -24.31
CA ASN A 69 0.11 -1.16 -25.21
C ASN A 69 -0.62 -0.03 -24.49
N LEU A 70 0.13 1.00 -24.11
CA LEU A 70 -0.40 2.19 -23.43
C LEU A 70 -0.46 3.38 -24.39
N PRO A 71 -1.32 4.39 -24.12
CA PRO A 71 -1.34 5.62 -24.91
C PRO A 71 0.03 6.29 -24.98
N ASP A 72 0.43 6.82 -26.14
CA ASP A 72 1.73 7.48 -26.31
C ASP A 72 1.88 8.73 -25.44
N GLU A 73 0.76 9.39 -25.12
CA GLU A 73 0.69 10.59 -24.26
C GLU A 73 1.29 10.36 -22.87
N TRP A 74 1.21 9.12 -22.36
CA TRP A 74 1.70 8.75 -21.04
C TRP A 74 3.23 8.68 -20.95
N SER A 75 3.93 8.65 -22.09
CA SER A 75 5.40 8.67 -22.12
C SER A 75 5.97 9.90 -21.41
N THR A 76 5.28 11.04 -21.50
CA THR A 76 5.67 12.30 -20.83
C THR A 76 5.38 12.32 -19.34
N THR A 77 4.67 11.32 -18.81
CA THR A 77 4.21 11.25 -17.43
C THR A 77 4.94 10.20 -16.61
N VAL A 78 5.95 9.55 -17.18
CA VAL A 78 6.79 8.55 -16.50
C VAL A 78 7.57 9.22 -15.38
N VAL A 79 7.39 8.73 -14.15
CA VAL A 79 8.11 9.23 -12.98
C VAL A 79 9.25 8.30 -12.61
N HIS A 80 9.01 6.99 -12.60
CA HIS A 80 10.06 6.04 -12.23
C HIS A 80 9.89 4.72 -13.00
N LYS A 81 11.01 4.14 -13.44
CA LYS A 81 11.08 2.81 -14.04
C LYS A 81 12.11 1.97 -13.31
N TYR A 82 11.70 0.81 -12.80
CA TYR A 82 12.63 -0.15 -12.22
C TYR A 82 13.34 -0.94 -13.34
N PRO A 83 14.68 -0.88 -13.43
CA PRO A 83 15.41 -1.59 -14.48
C PRO A 83 15.29 -3.13 -14.38
N THR A 84 15.12 -3.64 -13.15
CA THR A 84 15.12 -5.09 -12.87
C THR A 84 13.76 -5.74 -13.06
N SER A 85 12.69 -5.15 -12.56
CA SER A 85 11.32 -5.68 -12.72
C SER A 85 10.61 -5.19 -13.97
N GLY A 86 11.06 -4.07 -14.54
CA GLY A 86 10.36 -3.38 -15.62
C GLY A 86 9.11 -2.62 -15.17
N PHE A 87 8.83 -2.56 -13.86
CA PHE A 87 7.69 -1.79 -13.34
C PHE A 87 7.85 -0.30 -13.62
N VAL A 88 6.79 0.34 -14.14
CA VAL A 88 6.77 1.78 -14.43
C VAL A 88 5.69 2.49 -13.61
N LEU A 89 6.07 3.55 -12.91
CA LEU A 89 5.17 4.45 -12.21
C LEU A 89 4.95 5.73 -13.02
N PHE A 90 3.69 6.05 -13.26
CA PHE A 90 3.21 7.25 -13.94
C PHE A 90 2.53 8.20 -12.95
N TRP A 91 2.92 9.47 -13.00
CA TRP A 91 2.52 10.51 -12.04
C TRP A 91 2.84 10.18 -10.57
N LEU A 92 2.59 11.16 -9.69
CA LEU A 92 2.69 11.02 -8.25
C LEU A 92 1.49 11.65 -7.55
N PRO A 93 1.13 11.13 -6.37
CA PRO A 93 0.18 11.79 -5.50
C PRO A 93 0.71 13.19 -5.15
N THR A 94 -0.17 14.19 -5.16
CA THR A 94 0.22 15.57 -4.87
C THR A 94 -0.18 15.94 -3.45
N PRO A 95 0.75 15.87 -2.46
CA PRO A 95 0.42 16.20 -1.09
C PRO A 95 0.12 17.70 -0.96
N LYS A 96 -0.93 18.02 -0.19
CA LYS A 96 -1.34 19.39 0.11
C LYS A 96 -1.24 19.67 1.60
N LYS A 97 -0.77 20.87 1.94
CA LYS A 97 -0.75 21.34 3.33
C LYS A 97 -2.17 21.50 3.83
N GLY A 98 -2.41 21.16 5.10
CA GLY A 98 -3.70 21.43 5.72
C GLY A 98 -4.76 20.37 5.45
N SER A 99 -4.43 19.31 4.71
CA SER A 99 -5.39 18.29 4.28
C SER A 99 -4.75 16.90 4.29
N VAL A 100 -5.57 15.88 4.51
CA VAL A 100 -5.18 14.47 4.40
C VAL A 100 -5.47 13.98 2.98
N LEU A 101 -4.43 13.55 2.27
CA LEU A 101 -4.55 12.86 1.00
C LEU A 101 -4.59 11.35 1.21
N GLY A 102 -5.75 10.75 0.98
CA GLY A 102 -5.91 9.31 0.92
C GLY A 102 -5.41 8.73 -0.40
N ILE A 103 -4.72 7.60 -0.34
CA ILE A 103 -4.32 6.82 -1.51
C ILE A 103 -4.97 5.45 -1.42
N ILE A 104 -5.65 5.07 -2.50
CA ILE A 104 -6.27 3.76 -2.63
C ILE A 104 -5.88 3.14 -3.97
N GLY A 105 -5.72 1.83 -4.00
CA GLY A 105 -5.33 1.10 -5.21
C GLY A 105 -4.96 -0.34 -4.91
N LYS A 106 -4.88 -1.18 -5.94
CA LYS A 106 -4.48 -2.59 -5.78
C LYS A 106 -3.04 -2.70 -5.24
N ASN A 107 -2.73 -3.83 -4.62
CA ASN A 107 -1.34 -4.15 -4.26
C ASN A 107 -0.50 -4.32 -5.51
N GLY A 108 0.77 -3.94 -5.44
CA GLY A 108 1.68 -3.96 -6.59
C GLY A 108 1.44 -2.84 -7.63
N ALA A 109 0.51 -1.91 -7.40
CA ALA A 109 0.28 -0.76 -8.29
C ALA A 109 1.24 0.42 -8.07
N GLY A 110 2.24 0.29 -7.18
CA GLY A 110 3.25 1.33 -6.96
C GLY A 110 2.94 2.38 -5.88
N LYS A 111 1.96 2.14 -4.99
CA LYS A 111 1.64 3.04 -3.85
C LYS A 111 2.87 3.29 -2.98
N THR A 112 3.50 2.22 -2.48
CA THR A 112 4.71 2.30 -1.67
C THR A 112 5.90 2.91 -2.44
N THR A 113 6.01 2.67 -3.74
CA THR A 113 7.01 3.35 -4.59
C THR A 113 6.80 4.86 -4.61
N ALA A 114 5.56 5.31 -4.75
CA ALA A 114 5.22 6.73 -4.69
C ALA A 114 5.58 7.34 -3.33
N LEU A 115 5.35 6.62 -2.22
CA LEU A 115 5.74 7.06 -0.88
C LEU A 115 7.25 7.21 -0.75
N LYS A 116 8.03 6.22 -1.20
CA LYS A 116 9.51 6.28 -1.20
C LYS A 116 10.05 7.47 -2.00
N ILE A 117 9.40 7.79 -3.11
CA ILE A 117 9.77 8.96 -3.92
C ILE A 117 9.45 10.26 -3.17
N LEU A 118 8.24 10.36 -2.62
CA LEU A 118 7.83 11.54 -1.88
C LEU A 118 8.59 11.71 -0.55
N SER A 119 9.08 10.63 0.06
CA SER A 119 9.91 10.70 1.28
C SER A 119 11.38 11.01 1.00
N GLY A 120 11.80 10.92 -0.26
CA GLY A 120 13.20 11.12 -0.68
C GLY A 120 14.08 9.89 -0.53
N GLU A 121 13.55 8.75 -0.09
CA GLU A 121 14.26 7.46 -0.06
C GLU A 121 14.61 6.96 -1.47
N LEU A 122 13.82 7.34 -2.48
CA LEU A 122 14.03 6.99 -3.88
C LEU A 122 14.01 8.25 -4.76
N ILE A 123 15.11 8.52 -5.46
CA ILE A 123 15.12 9.58 -6.47
C ILE A 123 14.50 9.03 -7.77
N PRO A 124 13.43 9.65 -8.29
CA PRO A 124 12.80 9.20 -9.53
C PRO A 124 13.72 9.42 -10.73
N ASN A 125 13.73 8.47 -11.66
CA ASN A 125 14.63 8.46 -12.82
C ASN A 125 13.95 9.00 -14.10
N LEU A 126 12.66 9.33 -14.01
CA LEU A 126 11.83 9.91 -15.07
C LEU A 126 11.86 9.08 -16.37
N GLY A 127 12.05 7.76 -16.25
CA GLY A 127 12.15 6.85 -17.39
C GLY A 127 13.50 6.88 -18.12
N SER A 128 14.51 7.52 -17.55
CA SER A 128 15.87 7.62 -18.10
C SER A 128 16.90 7.14 -17.07
N ASP A 129 18.16 6.92 -17.49
CA ASP A 129 19.25 6.56 -16.56
C ASP A 129 19.76 7.75 -15.73
N ASN A 130 19.05 8.89 -15.75
CA ASN A 130 19.45 10.11 -15.04
C ASN A 130 18.66 10.29 -13.72
N ASN A 131 19.35 10.07 -12.60
CA ASN A 131 18.80 10.23 -11.24
C ASN A 131 19.11 11.59 -10.61
N ALA A 132 19.06 12.68 -11.40
CA ALA A 132 19.35 14.01 -10.88
C ALA A 132 18.12 14.68 -10.26
N THR A 133 18.23 15.10 -8.99
CA THR A 133 17.15 15.80 -8.25
C THR A 133 16.67 17.07 -8.94
N LYS A 134 17.57 17.82 -9.60
CA LYS A 134 17.21 19.00 -10.40
C LYS A 134 16.25 18.68 -11.53
N SER A 135 16.47 17.55 -12.23
CA SER A 135 15.58 17.08 -13.30
C SER A 135 14.18 16.79 -12.77
N VAL A 136 14.05 16.28 -11.54
CA VAL A 136 12.76 16.02 -10.89
C VAL A 136 12.00 17.32 -10.61
N VAL A 137 12.68 18.34 -10.08
CA VAL A 137 12.07 19.66 -9.83
C VAL A 137 11.61 20.29 -11.15
N ASP A 138 12.41 20.18 -12.20
CA ASP A 138 12.08 20.71 -13.53
C ASP A 138 10.93 19.94 -14.18
N PHE A 139 10.85 18.62 -14.00
CA PHE A 139 9.75 17.79 -14.50
C PHE A 139 8.39 18.24 -13.95
N PHE A 140 8.34 18.64 -12.67
CA PHE A 140 7.13 19.14 -12.03
C PHE A 140 6.93 20.66 -12.14
N ARG A 141 7.68 21.37 -12.98
CA ARG A 141 7.64 22.83 -13.09
C ARG A 141 6.22 23.38 -13.28
N GLY A 142 5.87 24.38 -12.49
CA GLY A 142 4.54 25.00 -12.50
C GLY A 142 3.47 24.23 -11.71
N LYS A 143 3.83 23.11 -11.07
CA LYS A 143 2.93 22.29 -10.24
C LYS A 143 3.27 22.38 -8.76
N GLU A 144 2.34 21.97 -7.90
CA GLU A 144 2.54 21.92 -6.45
C GLU A 144 3.73 21.04 -6.04
N LEU A 145 3.93 19.91 -6.75
CA LEU A 145 5.06 19.01 -6.54
C LEU A 145 6.43 19.68 -6.75
N GLN A 146 6.54 20.71 -7.59
CA GLN A 146 7.80 21.46 -7.75
C GLN A 146 8.27 22.06 -6.42
N ARG A 147 7.34 22.72 -5.71
CA ARG A 147 7.64 23.37 -4.42
C ARG A 147 7.96 22.31 -3.36
N TYR A 148 7.22 21.21 -3.35
CA TYR A 148 7.45 20.08 -2.45
C TYR A 148 8.86 19.50 -2.63
N PHE A 149 9.23 19.10 -3.85
CA PHE A 149 10.55 18.52 -4.13
C PHE A 149 11.69 19.52 -3.94
N SER A 150 11.48 20.80 -4.27
CA SER A 150 12.48 21.84 -3.98
C SER A 150 12.78 21.94 -2.48
N GLY A 151 11.74 21.90 -1.64
CA GLY A 151 11.90 21.89 -0.19
C GLY A 151 12.58 20.61 0.31
N LEU A 152 12.14 19.45 -0.18
CA LEU A 152 12.68 18.14 0.19
C LEU A 152 14.18 18.04 -0.12
N TYR A 153 14.57 18.32 -1.37
CA TYR A 153 15.97 18.15 -1.80
C TYR A 153 16.91 19.27 -1.31
N SER A 154 16.37 20.42 -0.88
CA SER A 154 17.16 21.45 -0.19
C SER A 154 17.30 21.22 1.32
N GLY A 155 16.66 20.19 1.87
CA GLY A 155 16.66 19.91 3.32
C GLY A 155 15.74 20.81 4.15
N ASN A 156 14.96 21.67 3.50
CA ASN A 156 14.01 22.58 4.16
C ASN A 156 12.66 21.94 4.48
N LEU A 157 12.44 20.69 4.05
CA LEU A 157 11.22 19.92 4.30
C LEU A 157 11.63 18.55 4.86
N ARG A 158 11.22 18.28 6.10
CA ARG A 158 11.45 16.97 6.77
C ARG A 158 10.23 16.07 6.58
N VAL A 159 10.47 14.78 6.31
CA VAL A 159 9.41 13.78 6.14
C VAL A 159 9.51 12.71 7.24
N ALA A 160 8.39 12.41 7.89
CA ALA A 160 8.25 11.26 8.77
C ALA A 160 7.38 10.19 8.09
N VAL A 161 7.83 8.93 8.12
CA VAL A 161 7.16 7.83 7.43
C VAL A 161 6.87 6.70 8.41
N LYS A 162 5.61 6.25 8.45
CA LYS A 162 5.23 4.95 8.99
C LYS A 162 5.25 3.93 7.84
N PRO A 163 6.17 2.95 7.84
CA PRO A 163 6.27 1.97 6.76
C PRO A 163 5.15 0.90 6.84
N GLN A 164 4.86 0.24 5.70
CA GLN A 164 3.87 -0.82 5.62
C GLN A 164 4.26 -2.04 6.46
N TYR A 165 5.47 -2.55 6.22
CA TYR A 165 6.03 -3.72 6.89
C TYR A 165 6.87 -3.30 8.09
N LEU A 166 6.48 -3.78 9.28
CA LEU A 166 7.14 -3.42 10.53
C LEU A 166 8.18 -4.44 10.99
N ASP A 167 8.33 -5.58 10.32
CA ASP A 167 9.23 -6.65 10.75
C ASP A 167 10.70 -6.20 10.82
N GLN A 168 11.09 -5.24 9.97
CA GLN A 168 12.42 -4.64 9.99
C GLN A 168 12.68 -3.79 11.24
N LEU A 169 11.63 -3.38 11.96
CA LEU A 169 11.71 -2.60 13.20
C LEU A 169 11.75 -3.49 14.45
N ARG A 170 11.56 -4.81 14.30
CA ARG A 170 11.66 -5.77 15.41
C ARG A 170 13.11 -5.92 15.82
N THR A 171 13.51 -5.14 16.81
CA THR A 171 14.87 -5.10 17.34
C THR A 171 14.85 -5.31 18.85
N GLN A 172 16.04 -5.53 19.41
CA GLN A 172 16.25 -5.67 20.84
C GLN A 172 16.09 -4.36 21.63
N GLN A 173 15.92 -3.22 20.95
CA GLN A 173 15.68 -1.93 21.56
C GLN A 173 14.34 -1.93 22.33
N THR A 174 14.30 -1.26 23.48
CA THR A 174 13.04 -1.07 24.22
C THR A 174 12.14 -0.03 23.56
N VAL A 175 10.83 -0.10 23.79
CA VAL A 175 9.88 0.92 23.30
C VAL A 175 10.28 2.32 23.78
N LYS A 176 10.71 2.44 25.04
CA LYS A 176 11.17 3.71 25.61
C LYS A 176 12.34 4.33 24.85
N GLU A 177 13.35 3.51 24.52
CA GLU A 177 14.51 3.94 23.73
C GLU A 177 14.09 4.29 22.30
N TYR A 178 13.21 3.50 21.68
CA TYR A 178 12.74 3.75 20.32
C TYR A 178 11.98 5.06 20.20
N LEU A 179 11.14 5.40 21.19
CA LEU A 179 10.39 6.65 21.20
C LEU A 179 11.31 7.88 21.31
N ASP A 180 12.46 7.76 21.98
CA ASP A 180 13.54 8.77 22.02
C ASP A 180 13.04 10.19 22.34
N GLY A 181 12.81 10.44 23.64
CA GLY A 181 12.35 11.73 24.15
C GLY A 181 10.87 12.06 23.94
N LYS A 182 10.11 11.19 23.25
CA LYS A 182 8.68 11.40 22.92
C LYS A 182 7.72 10.79 23.94
N LEU A 183 8.21 10.51 25.15
CA LEU A 183 7.44 9.86 26.22
C LEU A 183 6.35 10.74 26.84
N GLY A 184 6.38 12.06 26.59
CA GLY A 184 5.35 12.98 27.04
C GLY A 184 4.11 13.04 26.12
N SER A 185 4.07 12.24 25.06
CA SER A 185 2.93 12.24 24.14
C SER A 185 1.68 11.70 24.82
N PRO A 186 0.54 12.40 24.76
CA PRO A 186 -0.73 11.89 25.26
C PRO A 186 -1.17 10.62 24.52
N LEU A 187 -0.66 10.39 23.31
CA LEU A 187 -0.97 9.19 22.52
C LEU A 187 -0.47 7.91 23.17
N ILE A 188 0.54 7.97 24.06
CA ILE A 188 1.03 6.79 24.79
C ILE A 188 -0.08 6.25 25.70
N ASP A 189 -0.74 7.12 26.44
CA ASP A 189 -1.84 6.73 27.31
C ASP A 189 -3.10 6.39 26.51
N GLU A 190 -3.43 7.17 25.48
CA GLU A 190 -4.58 6.89 24.61
C GLU A 190 -4.49 5.50 23.96
N PHE A 191 -3.32 5.13 23.44
CA PHE A 191 -3.06 3.80 22.88
C PHE A 191 -2.76 2.70 23.91
N SER A 192 -2.79 3.04 25.20
CA SER A 192 -2.50 2.13 26.32
C SER A 192 -1.12 1.47 26.21
N LEU A 193 -0.11 2.25 25.81
CA LEU A 193 1.27 1.80 25.61
C LEU A 193 2.13 1.85 26.89
N SER A 194 1.61 2.42 27.97
CA SER A 194 2.36 2.67 29.21
C SER A 194 2.88 1.37 29.84
N SER A 195 2.18 0.24 29.67
CA SER A 195 2.59 -1.08 30.15
C SER A 195 3.73 -1.72 29.35
N VAL A 196 3.92 -1.33 28.09
CA VAL A 196 4.90 -1.93 27.17
C VAL A 196 6.13 -1.05 26.93
N LEU A 197 6.24 0.08 27.63
CA LEU A 197 7.38 1.01 27.48
C LEU A 197 8.74 0.35 27.75
N SER A 198 8.79 -0.59 28.69
CA SER A 198 10.01 -1.33 29.05
C SER A 198 10.23 -2.60 28.22
N SER A 199 9.24 -3.00 27.42
CA SER A 199 9.32 -4.19 26.56
C SER A 199 10.19 -3.93 25.34
N ARG A 200 10.76 -5.00 24.76
CA ARG A 200 11.54 -4.92 23.53
C ARG A 200 10.64 -4.91 22.30
N LEU A 201 11.06 -4.25 21.22
CA LEU A 201 10.24 -4.14 20.00
C LEU A 201 9.97 -5.49 19.33
N ASP A 202 10.89 -6.46 19.46
CA ASP A 202 10.72 -7.82 18.94
C ASP A 202 9.71 -8.67 19.73
N GLU A 203 9.37 -8.28 20.97
CA GLU A 203 8.40 -8.98 21.84
C GLU A 203 6.96 -8.50 21.64
N LEU A 204 6.77 -7.34 21.03
CA LEU A 204 5.45 -6.74 20.87
C LEU A 204 4.58 -7.53 19.88
N SER A 205 3.28 -7.60 20.18
CA SER A 205 2.28 -7.99 19.21
C SER A 205 2.26 -7.04 18.01
N GLY A 206 1.71 -7.50 16.88
CA GLY A 206 1.60 -6.65 15.68
C GLY A 206 0.83 -5.34 15.93
N GLY A 207 -0.23 -5.39 16.74
CA GLY A 207 -1.01 -4.20 17.11
C GLY A 207 -0.24 -3.24 18.01
N GLU A 208 0.50 -3.74 19.01
CA GLU A 208 1.33 -2.89 19.88
C GLU A 208 2.46 -2.22 19.10
N LEU A 209 3.18 -2.98 18.27
CA LEU A 209 4.25 -2.44 17.43
C LEU A 209 3.72 -1.37 16.48
N GLN A 210 2.56 -1.60 15.85
CA GLN A 210 1.89 -0.63 14.99
C GLN A 210 1.60 0.69 15.74
N LYS A 211 1.06 0.60 16.96
CA LYS A 211 0.77 1.79 17.79
C LYS A 211 2.04 2.55 18.16
N VAL A 212 3.09 1.86 18.60
CA VAL A 212 4.39 2.48 18.91
C VAL A 212 4.96 3.24 17.72
N VAL A 213 4.93 2.64 16.51
CA VAL A 213 5.43 3.27 15.29
C VAL A 213 4.57 4.47 14.87
N ILE A 214 3.25 4.39 15.01
CA ILE A 214 2.34 5.53 14.78
C ILE A 214 2.69 6.69 15.71
N VAL A 215 2.81 6.43 17.02
CA VAL A 215 3.19 7.46 18.01
C VAL A 215 4.53 8.08 17.65
N LYS A 216 5.54 7.26 17.37
CA LYS A 216 6.86 7.74 16.94
C LYS A 216 6.77 8.66 15.72
N THR A 217 5.98 8.27 14.73
CA THR A 217 5.84 9.01 13.47
C THR A 217 5.15 10.35 13.68
N ILE A 218 4.04 10.37 14.42
CA ILE A 218 3.25 11.59 14.69
C ILE A 218 4.06 12.59 15.53
N GLU A 219 4.78 12.10 16.53
CA GLU A 219 5.58 12.91 17.46
C GLU A 219 6.96 13.28 16.89
N SER A 220 7.28 12.85 15.67
CA SER A 220 8.48 13.30 14.97
C SER A 220 8.29 14.73 14.47
N GLU A 221 9.32 15.57 14.60
CA GLU A 221 9.30 16.91 14.04
C GLU A 221 9.48 16.86 12.51
N ALA A 222 8.37 16.89 11.79
CA ALA A 222 8.35 16.85 10.34
C ALA A 222 7.38 17.88 9.74
N ASP A 223 7.54 18.13 8.45
CA ASP A 223 6.66 18.96 7.63
C ASP A 223 5.65 18.11 6.86
N ALA A 224 6.04 16.86 6.56
CA ALA A 224 5.21 15.86 5.91
C ALA A 224 5.17 14.54 6.69
N TYR A 225 3.98 13.94 6.78
CA TYR A 225 3.73 12.69 7.50
C TYR A 225 3.03 11.70 6.60
N PHE A 226 3.68 10.57 6.31
CA PHE A 226 3.18 9.54 5.42
C PHE A 226 2.93 8.25 6.18
N PHE A 227 1.74 7.69 6.00
CA PHE A 227 1.32 6.48 6.68
C PHE A 227 0.98 5.41 5.64
N ASP A 228 1.74 4.33 5.59
CA ASP A 228 1.44 3.17 4.74
C ASP A 228 0.73 2.09 5.57
N GLU A 229 -0.57 1.91 5.31
CA GLU A 229 -1.49 1.00 6.01
C GLU A 229 -1.43 1.13 7.55
N PRO A 230 -1.74 2.31 8.12
CA PRO A 230 -1.75 2.53 9.57
C PRO A 230 -2.87 1.79 10.33
N ALA A 231 -3.98 1.41 9.70
CA ALA A 231 -5.09 0.72 10.37
C ALA A 231 -4.90 -0.79 10.51
N SER A 232 -3.86 -1.36 9.86
CA SER A 232 -3.53 -2.77 9.97
C SER A 232 -3.29 -3.17 11.43
N PHE A 233 -3.89 -4.31 11.83
CA PHE A 233 -3.85 -4.85 13.20
C PHE A 233 -4.50 -3.99 14.30
N LEU A 234 -5.02 -2.80 13.99
CA LEU A 234 -5.74 -1.97 14.96
C LEU A 234 -7.21 -2.39 15.08
N ASP A 235 -7.71 -2.43 16.31
CA ASP A 235 -9.14 -2.57 16.57
C ASP A 235 -9.88 -1.26 16.32
N VAL A 236 -11.21 -1.29 16.49
CA VAL A 236 -12.08 -0.13 16.19
C VAL A 236 -11.70 1.09 17.03
N LYS A 237 -11.37 0.90 18.31
CA LYS A 237 -11.03 2.00 19.22
C LYS A 237 -9.70 2.62 18.83
N ASP A 238 -8.68 1.81 18.61
CA ASP A 238 -7.35 2.25 18.23
C ASP A 238 -7.36 2.96 16.86
N ARG A 239 -8.20 2.52 15.91
CA ARG A 239 -8.39 3.21 14.62
C ARG A 239 -8.95 4.63 14.79
N LEU A 240 -9.88 4.84 15.72
CA LEU A 240 -10.44 6.17 15.99
C LEU A 240 -9.42 7.11 16.62
N ILE A 241 -8.60 6.61 17.54
CA ILE A 241 -7.49 7.35 18.18
C ILE A 241 -6.48 7.76 17.11
N MET A 242 -5.99 6.79 16.32
CA MET A 242 -5.09 7.02 15.20
C MET A 242 -5.66 8.08 14.25
N GLY A 243 -6.94 7.96 13.88
CA GLY A 243 -7.51 8.88 12.92
C GLY A 243 -7.66 10.31 13.43
N LYS A 244 -7.97 10.50 14.72
CA LYS A 244 -7.94 11.84 15.35
C LYS A 244 -6.53 12.43 15.34
N ALA A 245 -5.53 11.62 15.68
CA ALA A 245 -4.14 12.06 15.73
C ALA A 245 -3.60 12.46 14.34
N VAL A 246 -3.92 11.67 13.30
CA VAL A 246 -3.57 11.98 11.91
C VAL A 246 -4.26 13.26 11.42
N ARG A 247 -5.56 13.44 11.69
CA ARG A 247 -6.28 14.66 11.31
C ARG A 247 -5.76 15.92 12.01
N ARG A 248 -5.24 15.78 13.24
CA ARG A 248 -4.58 16.89 13.95
C ARG A 248 -3.32 17.36 13.22
N LEU A 249 -2.55 16.47 12.59
CA LEU A 249 -1.40 16.89 11.76
C LEU A 249 -1.84 17.77 10.60
N ALA A 250 -2.94 17.41 9.94
CA ALA A 250 -3.51 18.22 8.87
C ALA A 250 -3.99 19.58 9.40
N SER A 251 -4.68 19.65 10.54
CA SER A 251 -5.12 20.95 11.11
C SER A 251 -3.95 21.87 11.51
N LEU A 252 -2.76 21.32 11.77
CA LEU A 252 -1.51 22.06 11.98
C LEU A 252 -0.83 22.51 10.67
N GLY A 253 -1.47 22.34 9.52
CA GLY A 253 -0.96 22.78 8.21
C GLY A 253 0.15 21.88 7.65
N LYS A 254 0.30 20.65 8.15
CA LYS A 254 1.29 19.68 7.66
C LYS A 254 0.82 19.04 6.35
N TYR A 255 1.76 18.46 5.59
CA TYR A 255 1.40 17.54 4.51
C TYR A 255 1.09 16.18 5.13
N VAL A 256 -0.08 15.61 4.82
CA VAL A 256 -0.47 14.30 5.36
C VAL A 256 -0.93 13.41 4.23
N LEU A 257 -0.38 12.20 4.16
CA LEU A 257 -0.72 11.20 3.16
C LEU A 257 -0.94 9.86 3.84
N VAL A 258 -2.06 9.21 3.51
CA VAL A 258 -2.44 7.93 4.10
C VAL A 258 -2.74 6.95 2.98
N VAL A 259 -1.99 5.85 2.92
CA VAL A 259 -2.31 4.70 2.06
C VAL A 259 -3.17 3.75 2.86
N GLU A 260 -4.37 3.47 2.37
CA GLU A 260 -5.30 2.56 3.04
C GLU A 260 -6.10 1.73 2.05
N HIS A 261 -6.51 0.57 2.53
CA HIS A 261 -7.40 -0.34 1.80
C HIS A 261 -8.80 -0.36 2.40
N ASP A 262 -8.94 0.10 3.64
CA ASP A 262 -10.22 0.21 4.32
C ASP A 262 -10.93 1.52 3.94
N LEU A 263 -12.04 1.38 3.21
CA LEU A 263 -12.84 2.51 2.73
C LEU A 263 -13.44 3.34 3.89
N VAL A 264 -13.75 2.71 5.02
CA VAL A 264 -14.33 3.39 6.19
C VAL A 264 -13.28 4.26 6.86
N VAL A 265 -12.05 3.74 6.97
CA VAL A 265 -10.92 4.49 7.50
C VAL A 265 -10.60 5.68 6.60
N LEU A 266 -10.56 5.47 5.28
CA LEU A 266 -10.34 6.55 4.31
C LEU A 266 -11.44 7.61 4.35
N ASP A 267 -12.72 7.22 4.45
CA ASP A 267 -13.85 8.15 4.53
C ASP A 267 -13.77 9.06 5.77
N TYR A 268 -13.29 8.51 6.88
CA TYR A 268 -13.10 9.26 8.11
C TYR A 268 -11.87 10.19 8.09
N LEU A 269 -10.77 9.73 7.48
CA LEU A 269 -9.46 10.38 7.52
C LEU A 269 -9.25 11.43 6.44
N ALA A 270 -9.57 11.09 5.20
CA ALA A 270 -9.13 11.85 4.04
C ALA A 270 -10.00 13.08 3.78
N ASP A 271 -9.40 14.11 3.20
CA ASP A 271 -10.13 15.24 2.58
C ASP A 271 -10.23 15.04 1.06
N TYR A 272 -9.22 14.38 0.49
CA TYR A 272 -9.15 14.01 -0.92
C TYR A 272 -8.63 12.59 -1.08
N ILE A 273 -9.03 11.90 -2.14
CA ILE A 273 -8.52 10.57 -2.48
C ILE A 273 -7.91 10.59 -3.87
N THR A 274 -6.75 9.97 -4.00
CA THR A 274 -6.14 9.61 -5.28
C THR A 274 -6.17 8.11 -5.48
N ILE A 275 -6.46 7.69 -6.70
CA ILE A 275 -6.57 6.28 -7.07
C ILE A 275 -5.32 5.88 -7.85
N VAL A 276 -4.62 4.87 -7.35
CA VAL A 276 -3.50 4.25 -8.05
C VAL A 276 -4.00 2.98 -8.72
N TYR A 277 -3.99 2.98 -10.05
CA TYR A 277 -4.47 1.87 -10.85
C TYR A 277 -3.39 1.36 -11.81
N GLY A 278 -3.64 0.20 -12.41
CA GLY A 278 -2.73 -0.41 -13.36
C GLY A 278 -2.68 -1.92 -13.17
N GLU A 279 -1.66 -2.53 -13.74
CA GLU A 279 -1.41 -3.96 -13.64
C GLU A 279 -0.29 -4.20 -12.61
N PRO A 280 -0.57 -4.92 -11.51
CA PRO A 280 0.43 -5.23 -10.50
C PRO A 280 1.71 -5.78 -11.12
N GLY A 281 2.87 -5.28 -10.69
CA GLY A 281 4.17 -5.73 -11.20
C GLY A 281 4.55 -5.15 -12.57
N ALA A 282 3.61 -4.62 -13.36
CA ALA A 282 3.88 -4.04 -14.67
C ALA A 282 3.85 -2.52 -14.69
N TYR A 283 2.76 -1.89 -14.25
CA TYR A 283 2.68 -0.43 -14.17
C TYR A 283 1.69 0.07 -13.13
N GLY A 284 1.95 1.28 -12.64
CA GLY A 284 1.05 2.05 -11.80
C GLY A 284 0.83 3.43 -12.39
N TYR A 285 -0.42 3.88 -12.44
CA TYR A 285 -0.78 5.23 -12.83
C TYR A 285 -1.54 5.89 -11.69
N VAL A 286 -1.08 7.07 -11.30
CA VAL A 286 -1.69 7.87 -10.25
C VAL A 286 -2.72 8.82 -10.88
N SER A 287 -3.99 8.66 -10.51
CA SER A 287 -5.07 9.51 -11.02
C SER A 287 -4.97 10.96 -10.51
N ASN A 288 -5.86 11.82 -10.99
CA ASN A 288 -6.17 13.06 -10.27
C ASN A 288 -6.73 12.76 -8.87
N TYR A 289 -6.71 13.76 -8.00
CA TYR A 289 -7.41 13.65 -6.72
C TYR A 289 -8.90 13.94 -6.92
N TYR A 290 -9.73 13.22 -6.17
CA TYR A 290 -11.17 13.36 -6.11
C TYR A 290 -11.60 13.74 -4.70
N GLY A 291 -12.78 14.33 -4.56
CA GLY A 291 -13.44 14.36 -3.26
C GLY A 291 -13.70 12.93 -2.78
N VAL A 292 -13.51 12.68 -1.48
CA VAL A 292 -13.55 11.35 -0.84
C VAL A 292 -14.71 10.48 -1.34
N ARG A 293 -15.94 11.00 -1.24
CA ARG A 293 -17.16 10.28 -1.66
C ARG A 293 -17.11 9.84 -3.13
N ASN A 294 -16.67 10.72 -4.02
CA ASN A 294 -16.57 10.40 -5.45
C ASN A 294 -15.45 9.39 -5.72
N GLY A 295 -14.28 9.58 -5.10
CA GLY A 295 -13.16 8.64 -5.20
C GLY A 295 -13.54 7.22 -4.75
N ILE A 296 -14.19 7.09 -3.60
CA ILE A 296 -14.69 5.80 -3.10
C ILE A 296 -15.72 5.21 -4.07
N ASN A 297 -16.68 6.01 -4.55
CA ASN A 297 -17.68 5.52 -5.49
C ASN A 297 -17.06 5.04 -6.80
N TYR A 298 -16.09 5.77 -7.37
CA TYR A 298 -15.37 5.32 -8.57
C TYR A 298 -14.58 4.04 -8.32
N MET A 299 -13.97 3.93 -7.13
CA MET A 299 -13.33 2.70 -6.68
C MET A 299 -14.29 1.54 -6.48
N LEU A 300 -15.58 1.77 -6.19
CA LEU A 300 -16.62 0.74 -6.07
C LEU A 300 -17.28 0.39 -7.42
N LEU A 301 -17.40 1.36 -8.33
CA LEU A 301 -17.85 1.15 -9.71
C LEU A 301 -16.77 0.48 -10.57
N GLY A 302 -15.50 0.61 -10.19
CA GLY A 302 -14.38 0.08 -10.97
C GLY A 302 -14.13 0.87 -12.26
N TYR A 303 -14.47 2.15 -12.28
CA TYR A 303 -14.36 3.02 -13.46
C TYR A 303 -14.06 4.47 -13.04
N LEU A 304 -13.07 5.08 -13.71
CA LEU A 304 -12.68 6.49 -13.57
C LEU A 304 -13.22 7.28 -14.77
N PRO A 305 -14.26 8.10 -14.59
CA PRO A 305 -14.92 8.78 -15.70
C PRO A 305 -14.09 9.92 -16.31
N ASP A 306 -13.26 10.60 -15.53
CA ASP A 306 -12.47 11.76 -15.98
C ASP A 306 -11.39 11.40 -16.99
N ILE A 307 -10.89 10.17 -16.93
CA ILE A 307 -9.87 9.64 -17.85
C ILE A 307 -10.38 8.44 -18.66
N ASN A 308 -11.69 8.18 -18.62
CA ASN A 308 -12.36 7.06 -19.29
C ASN A 308 -11.65 5.71 -19.07
N MET A 309 -11.23 5.43 -17.84
CA MET A 309 -10.42 4.27 -17.51
C MET A 309 -11.22 3.24 -16.70
N ARG A 310 -11.25 2.00 -17.18
CA ARG A 310 -11.86 0.88 -16.45
C ARG A 310 -10.83 0.19 -15.56
N LEU A 311 -11.05 0.25 -14.25
CA LEU A 311 -10.19 -0.34 -13.23
C LEU A 311 -10.40 -1.85 -13.08
N ARG A 312 -11.64 -2.30 -13.33
CA ARG A 312 -12.04 -3.71 -13.27
C ARG A 312 -13.33 -3.96 -14.05
N ALA A 313 -13.54 -5.23 -14.40
CA ALA A 313 -14.75 -5.67 -15.10
C ALA A 313 -16.00 -5.50 -14.20
N ASP A 314 -15.93 -6.01 -12.97
CA ASP A 314 -17.08 -6.07 -12.08
C ASP A 314 -17.12 -4.94 -11.05
N GLN A 315 -18.32 -4.56 -10.62
CA GLN A 315 -18.52 -3.60 -9.54
C GLN A 315 -18.42 -4.31 -8.18
N ILE A 316 -17.96 -3.59 -7.16
CA ILE A 316 -18.07 -4.06 -5.78
C ILE A 316 -19.46 -3.69 -5.30
N VAL A 317 -20.28 -4.70 -5.02
CA VAL A 317 -21.66 -4.53 -4.55
C VAL A 317 -21.78 -5.11 -3.15
N PHE A 318 -22.39 -4.35 -2.24
CA PHE A 318 -22.69 -4.81 -0.89
C PHE A 318 -24.13 -5.29 -0.83
N TYR A 319 -24.32 -6.54 -0.43
CA TYR A 319 -25.65 -7.10 -0.22
C TYR A 319 -26.12 -6.74 1.19
N LYS A 320 -27.09 -5.81 1.28
CA LYS A 320 -27.88 -5.66 2.49
C LYS A 320 -28.71 -6.93 2.65
N HIS A 321 -28.21 -7.88 3.43
CA HIS A 321 -29.01 -9.02 3.82
C HIS A 321 -30.15 -8.47 4.68
N ALA A 322 -31.36 -8.43 4.13
CA ALA A 322 -32.54 -8.43 4.98
C ALA A 322 -32.36 -9.61 5.94
N ALA A 323 -32.66 -9.43 7.22
CA ALA A 323 -32.65 -10.53 8.17
C ALA A 323 -33.53 -11.64 7.57
N LYS A 324 -32.91 -12.66 6.96
CA LYS A 324 -33.66 -13.84 6.53
C LYS A 324 -34.34 -14.31 7.81
N ALA A 325 -35.63 -14.63 7.72
CA ALA A 325 -36.30 -15.34 8.81
C ALA A 325 -35.33 -16.42 9.29
N PHE A 326 -35.08 -16.50 10.60
CA PHE A 326 -34.17 -17.48 11.17
C PHE A 326 -34.62 -18.86 10.68
N ILE A 327 -34.01 -19.34 9.59
CA ILE A 327 -34.25 -20.69 9.10
C ILE A 327 -33.66 -21.55 10.21
N GLN A 328 -34.54 -22.26 10.93
CA GLN A 328 -34.16 -23.27 11.89
C GLN A 328 -33.16 -24.20 11.20
N SER A 329 -31.92 -24.06 11.62
CA SER A 329 -30.81 -24.91 11.23
C SER A 329 -30.50 -25.80 12.42
N GLU A 330 -30.14 -27.04 12.17
CA GLU A 330 -29.71 -27.95 13.22
C GLU A 330 -28.50 -27.38 13.97
N GLU A 331 -28.47 -27.61 15.28
CA GLU A 331 -27.33 -27.27 16.11
C GLU A 331 -26.11 -28.07 15.65
N ALA A 332 -25.01 -27.38 15.34
CA ALA A 332 -23.77 -28.01 14.95
C ALA A 332 -23.00 -28.47 16.20
N PHE A 333 -22.86 -27.56 17.16
CA PHE A 333 -22.31 -27.84 18.48
C PHE A 333 -22.74 -26.75 19.48
N SER A 334 -22.77 -27.10 20.75
CA SER A 334 -23.01 -26.17 21.86
C SER A 334 -21.86 -26.22 22.86
N TRP A 335 -21.68 -25.15 23.61
CA TRP A 335 -20.70 -25.08 24.69
C TRP A 335 -21.35 -24.54 25.96
N GLY A 336 -20.90 -25.06 27.10
CA GLY A 336 -21.28 -24.57 28.42
C GLY A 336 -20.52 -23.30 28.81
N ALA A 337 -20.78 -22.81 30.02
CA ALA A 337 -19.99 -21.72 30.58
C ALA A 337 -18.54 -22.20 30.79
N MET A 338 -17.57 -21.43 30.31
CA MET A 338 -16.15 -21.74 30.45
C MET A 338 -15.40 -20.56 31.07
N SER A 339 -14.32 -20.86 31.79
CA SER A 339 -13.41 -19.85 32.30
C SER A 339 -11.98 -20.31 32.00
N VAL A 340 -11.19 -19.42 31.40
CA VAL A 340 -9.76 -19.64 31.16
C VAL A 340 -8.99 -18.60 31.96
N SER A 341 -7.90 -19.01 32.61
CA SER A 341 -7.02 -18.09 33.36
C SER A 341 -5.57 -18.48 33.11
N TYR A 342 -4.72 -17.49 32.89
CA TYR A 342 -3.29 -17.67 32.66
C TYR A 342 -2.48 -17.04 33.80
N ASP A 343 -1.24 -17.51 33.95
CA ASP A 343 -0.32 -17.06 35.01
C ASP A 343 0.06 -15.57 34.90
N ASN A 344 -0.11 -14.98 33.72
CA ASN A 344 0.08 -13.54 33.49
C ASN A 344 -1.09 -12.66 33.97
N GLY A 345 -2.09 -13.24 34.65
CA GLY A 345 -3.24 -12.53 35.18
C GLY A 345 -4.40 -12.35 34.20
N PHE A 346 -4.27 -12.81 32.95
CA PHE A 346 -5.38 -12.78 32.00
C PHE A 346 -6.47 -13.78 32.39
N LYS A 347 -7.73 -13.32 32.42
CA LYS A 347 -8.90 -14.15 32.70
C LYS A 347 -10.00 -13.91 31.67
N LEU A 348 -10.45 -14.99 31.04
CA LEU A 348 -11.53 -15.01 30.07
C LEU A 348 -12.71 -15.79 30.65
N THR A 349 -13.91 -15.20 30.57
CA THR A 349 -15.17 -15.89 30.92
C THR A 349 -16.05 -15.97 29.68
N ILE A 350 -16.44 -17.18 29.31
CA ILE A 350 -17.24 -17.47 28.12
C ILE A 350 -18.61 -17.92 28.59
N GLN A 351 -19.65 -17.24 28.12
CA GLN A 351 -21.03 -17.62 28.39
C GLN A 351 -21.43 -18.84 27.52
N PRO A 352 -22.39 -19.67 27.97
CA PRO A 352 -22.91 -20.76 27.17
C PRO A 352 -23.44 -20.25 25.82
N GLY A 353 -23.28 -21.05 24.78
CA GLY A 353 -23.72 -20.70 23.44
C GLY A 353 -23.84 -21.89 22.51
N VAL A 354 -24.39 -21.61 21.33
CA VAL A 354 -24.69 -22.62 20.30
C VAL A 354 -24.25 -22.10 18.95
N ALA A 355 -23.61 -22.97 18.17
CA ALA A 355 -23.32 -22.74 16.76
C ALA A 355 -24.24 -23.63 15.91
N TYR A 356 -24.67 -23.11 14.78
CA TYR A 356 -25.63 -23.78 13.90
C TYR A 356 -25.03 -24.11 12.53
N ASN A 357 -25.46 -25.23 11.95
CA ASN A 357 -24.99 -25.67 10.64
C ASN A 357 -25.33 -24.64 9.54
N GLY A 358 -24.35 -24.36 8.67
CA GLY A 358 -24.50 -23.43 7.55
C GLY A 358 -24.60 -21.95 7.96
N LYS A 359 -24.27 -21.59 9.20
CA LYS A 359 -24.19 -20.20 9.66
C LYS A 359 -22.74 -19.74 9.80
N VAL A 360 -22.54 -18.44 9.61
CA VAL A 360 -21.25 -17.77 9.84
C VAL A 360 -21.35 -17.01 11.16
N VAL A 361 -20.42 -17.26 12.07
CA VAL A 361 -20.31 -16.54 13.34
C VAL A 361 -19.16 -15.54 13.24
N CYS A 362 -19.42 -14.27 13.55
CA CYS A 362 -18.41 -13.23 13.60
C CYS A 362 -18.05 -12.94 15.07
N ILE A 363 -16.77 -13.03 15.41
CA ILE A 363 -16.24 -12.67 16.73
C ILE A 363 -15.64 -11.27 16.62
N LEU A 364 -16.12 -10.33 17.44
CA LEU A 364 -15.72 -8.93 17.43
C LEU A 364 -15.33 -8.49 18.85
N GLY A 365 -14.38 -7.56 18.95
CA GLY A 365 -13.92 -7.01 20.22
C GLY A 365 -12.52 -6.40 20.13
N GLU A 366 -12.10 -5.68 21.16
CA GLU A 366 -10.76 -5.07 21.26
C GLU A 366 -9.65 -6.13 21.24
N ASN A 367 -8.43 -5.75 20.85
CA ASN A 367 -7.30 -6.67 20.92
C ASN A 367 -6.98 -7.02 22.38
N GLY A 368 -6.60 -8.27 22.65
CA GLY A 368 -6.31 -8.74 24.00
C GLY A 368 -7.52 -9.21 24.81
N VAL A 369 -8.76 -9.15 24.29
CA VAL A 369 -9.96 -9.66 25.02
C VAL A 369 -10.16 -11.18 24.95
N GLY A 370 -9.18 -11.95 24.46
CA GLY A 370 -9.26 -13.42 24.38
C GLY A 370 -10.12 -13.96 23.22
N LYS A 371 -10.04 -13.32 22.04
CA LYS A 371 -10.70 -13.79 20.81
C LYS A 371 -9.96 -14.95 20.13
N THR A 372 -8.66 -15.05 20.38
CA THR A 372 -7.74 -16.10 19.91
C THR A 372 -7.50 -17.03 21.09
#